data_AF-A0A0D0C3M0-F1
#
_entry.id   AF-A0A0D0C3M0-F1
#
_cell.length_a   1.000
_cell.length_b   1.000
_cell.length_c   1.000
_cell.angle_alpha   90.00
_cell.angle_beta   90.00
_cell.angle_gamma   90.00
#
_symmetry.space_group_name_H-M   'P 1'
#
loop_
_entity.id
_entity.type
_entity.pdbx_description
1 polymer ?
#
loop_
_entity_poly.entity_id
_entity_poly.type
_entity_poly.pdbx_seq_one_letter_code
_entity_poly.pdbx_strand_id
1 'polypeptide(L)'
;MLGVDGKVCKVKMLMSDGRFDDGTVQPLYFPPDDPCGPEGIFKGMAVILEECKDKNPLMFTHPDYTKLKAQCRKNFDCKKDQINCCCQRILYTQLDFIGVESILKTLCKARGYQVLFLPKFHCELNFIEQCWGFAKCLY
;
A
#
# COMPACT_ATOMS: atom_id res chain seq x y z
N MET A 1 0.99 -9.58 -21.31
CA MET A 1 0.87 -9.62 -22.79
C MET A 1 2.24 -9.93 -23.35
N LEU A 2 2.36 -10.86 -24.29
CA LEU A 2 3.60 -11.09 -25.02
C LEU A 2 3.66 -10.08 -26.15
N GLY A 3 4.76 -9.34 -26.25
CA GLY A 3 5.03 -8.48 -27.40
C GLY A 3 5.26 -9.32 -28.65
N VAL A 4 5.23 -8.67 -29.80
CA VAL A 4 5.42 -9.28 -31.12
C VAL A 4 6.73 -10.08 -31.20
N ASP A 5 7.72 -9.71 -30.39
CA ASP A 5 9.06 -10.29 -30.28
C ASP A 5 9.12 -11.50 -29.29
N GLY A 6 7.98 -11.97 -28.77
CA GLY A 6 7.91 -13.03 -27.76
C GLY A 6 8.40 -12.60 -26.37
N LYS A 7 8.74 -11.32 -26.17
CA LYS A 7 9.13 -10.77 -24.87
C LYS A 7 7.91 -10.40 -24.03
N VAL A 8 8.00 -10.59 -22.72
CA VAL A 8 6.96 -10.16 -21.78
C VAL A 8 6.88 -8.63 -21.79
N CYS A 9 5.77 -8.08 -22.32
CA CYS A 9 5.46 -6.66 -22.17
C CYS A 9 5.03 -6.42 -20.72
N LYS A 10 5.88 -5.71 -19.96
CA LYS A 10 5.53 -5.17 -18.65
C LYS A 10 4.89 -3.81 -18.87
N VAL A 11 3.61 -3.68 -18.51
CA VAL A 11 2.96 -2.38 -18.42
C VAL A 11 3.23 -1.82 -17.03
N LYS A 12 3.77 -0.60 -16.96
CA LYS A 12 3.92 0.12 -15.70
C LYS A 12 2.55 0.65 -15.31
N MET A 13 1.91 0.00 -14.34
CA MET A 13 0.67 0.50 -13.75
C MET A 13 1.01 1.47 -12.62
N LEU A 14 0.40 2.65 -12.65
CA LEU A 14 0.43 3.58 -11.53
C LEU A 14 -0.46 3.05 -10.41
N MET A 15 -0.13 3.38 -9.17
CA MET A 15 -1.05 3.16 -8.06
C MET A 15 -2.27 4.06 -8.24
N SER A 16 -3.43 3.54 -7.87
CA SER A 16 -4.65 4.35 -7.80
C SER A 16 -4.49 5.44 -6.75
N ASP A 17 -5.22 6.53 -6.92
CA ASP A 17 -5.22 7.64 -5.97
C ASP A 17 -5.71 7.19 -4.58
N GLY A 18 -5.19 7.87 -3.56
CA GLY A 18 -5.71 7.79 -2.20
C GLY A 18 -7.00 8.57 -2.05
N ARG A 19 -7.58 8.52 -0.85
CA ARG A 19 -8.73 9.33 -0.45
C ARG A 19 -8.49 9.86 0.95
N PHE A 20 -8.83 11.13 1.15
CA PHE A 20 -8.87 11.74 2.47
C PHE A 20 -10.17 11.37 3.21
N ASP A 21 -10.21 11.63 4.52
CA ASP A 21 -11.39 11.44 5.38
C ASP A 21 -12.66 12.15 4.84
N ASP A 22 -12.50 13.30 4.17
CA ASP A 22 -13.59 14.07 3.56
C ASP A 22 -14.09 13.46 2.23
N GLY A 23 -13.51 12.35 1.79
CA GLY A 23 -13.82 11.65 0.54
C GLY A 23 -13.14 12.25 -0.70
N THR A 24 -12.45 13.37 -0.58
CA THR A 24 -11.71 13.99 -1.69
C THR A 24 -10.51 13.12 -2.09
N VAL A 25 -10.16 13.18 -3.38
CA VAL A 25 -9.09 12.34 -3.95
C VAL A 25 -7.74 12.91 -3.53
N GLN A 26 -6.82 12.04 -3.14
CA GLN A 26 -5.41 12.36 -2.91
C GLN A 26 -4.56 11.77 -4.04
N PRO A 27 -4.12 12.58 -5.03
CA PRO A 27 -3.23 12.10 -6.06
C PRO A 27 -1.89 11.66 -5.47
N LEU A 28 -1.47 10.43 -5.74
CA LEU A 28 -0.17 9.90 -5.27
C LEU A 28 1.00 10.29 -6.18
N TYR A 29 0.68 10.80 -7.36
CA TYR A 29 1.63 11.29 -8.37
C TYR A 29 1.37 12.77 -8.62
N PHE A 30 2.40 13.52 -9.00
CA PHE A 30 2.24 14.93 -9.35
C PHE A 30 1.34 15.07 -10.60
N PRO A 31 0.27 15.88 -10.53
CA PRO A 31 -0.57 16.18 -11.69
C PRO A 31 0.21 17.02 -12.74
N PRO A 32 -0.36 17.18 -13.95
CA PRO A 32 0.17 18.12 -14.92
C PRO A 32 0.25 19.53 -14.32
N ASP A 33 1.30 20.27 -14.66
CA ASP A 33 1.51 21.66 -14.25
C ASP A 33 1.67 21.92 -12.73
N ASP A 34 1.96 20.89 -11.92
CA ASP A 34 2.27 21.08 -10.50
C ASP A 34 3.65 21.74 -10.31
N PRO A 35 3.76 22.91 -9.66
CA PRO A 35 5.05 23.56 -9.42
C PRO A 35 5.94 22.79 -8.43
N CYS A 36 5.38 21.86 -7.65
CA CYS A 36 6.09 21.11 -6.62
C CYS A 36 6.85 19.90 -7.17
N GLY A 37 6.57 19.45 -8.40
CA GLY A 37 7.24 18.30 -8.98
C GLY A 37 6.86 17.98 -10.42
N PRO A 38 7.70 17.21 -11.12
CA PRO A 38 7.43 16.79 -12.49
C PRO A 38 6.22 15.85 -12.59
N GLU A 39 5.37 16.06 -13.60
CA GLU A 39 4.17 15.26 -13.87
C GLU A 39 4.45 13.76 -13.87
N GLY A 40 3.56 12.99 -13.24
CA GLY A 40 3.60 11.53 -13.24
C GLY A 40 4.68 10.92 -12.35
N ILE A 41 5.47 11.73 -11.64
CA ILE A 41 6.40 11.26 -10.61
C ILE A 41 5.66 11.05 -9.29
N PHE A 42 5.99 9.96 -8.60
CA PHE A 42 5.42 9.62 -7.30
C PHE A 42 5.89 10.64 -6.25
N LYS A 43 4.96 11.23 -5.52
CA LYS A 43 5.21 12.32 -4.56
C LYS A 43 6.13 11.93 -3.40
N GLY A 44 6.09 10.66 -3.01
CA GLY A 44 6.83 10.16 -1.86
C GLY A 44 6.08 10.34 -0.54
N MET A 45 6.48 9.57 0.47
CA MET A 45 5.75 9.48 1.74
C MET A 45 5.63 10.81 2.49
N ALA A 46 6.69 11.63 2.49
CA ALA A 46 6.71 12.88 3.23
C ALA A 46 5.71 13.90 2.67
N VAL A 47 5.69 14.08 1.34
CA VAL A 47 4.76 15.00 0.66
C VAL A 47 3.32 14.55 0.88
N ILE A 48 3.04 13.25 0.71
CA ILE A 48 1.71 12.66 0.96
C ILE A 48 1.26 12.95 2.40
N LEU A 49 2.15 12.83 3.39
CA LEU A 49 1.81 13.09 4.80
C LEU A 49 1.62 14.58 5.11
N GLU A 50 2.34 15.49 4.46
CA GLU A 50 2.06 16.93 4.57
C GLU A 50 0.68 17.27 4.00
N GLU A 51 0.33 16.73 2.84
CA GLU A 51 -1.02 16.92 2.27
C GLU A 51 -2.12 16.39 3.21
N CYS A 52 -1.89 15.24 3.85
CA CYS A 52 -2.80 14.71 4.86
C CYS A 52 -2.91 15.64 6.08
N LYS A 53 -1.81 16.29 6.50
CA LYS A 53 -1.80 17.27 7.59
C LYS A 53 -2.56 18.55 7.24
N ASP A 54 -2.42 19.04 6.02
CA ASP A 54 -3.17 20.20 5.56
C ASP A 54 -4.69 19.95 5.58
N LYS A 55 -5.09 18.71 5.29
CA LYS A 55 -6.49 18.26 5.35
C LYS A 55 -6.99 17.96 6.76
N ASN A 56 -6.16 17.37 7.62
CA ASN A 56 -6.54 16.96 8.97
C ASN A 56 -5.40 17.22 10.00
N PRO A 57 -5.21 18.48 10.43
CA PRO A 57 -4.11 18.86 11.31
C PRO A 57 -4.25 18.29 12.74
N LEU A 58 -5.45 17.87 13.13
CA LEU A 58 -5.70 17.24 14.43
C LEU A 58 -5.17 15.80 14.48
N MET A 59 -5.26 15.07 13.36
CA MET A 59 -4.76 13.70 13.26
C MET A 59 -3.27 13.64 12.93
N PHE A 60 -2.78 14.59 12.14
CA PHE A 60 -1.39 14.65 11.68
C PHE A 60 -0.62 15.78 12.37
N THR A 61 -0.10 15.49 13.56
CA THR A 61 0.47 16.49 14.46
C THR A 61 1.96 16.72 14.31
N HIS A 62 2.65 16.00 13.41
CA HIS A 62 4.09 16.19 13.24
C HIS A 62 4.37 17.57 12.62
N PRO A 63 5.33 18.35 13.15
CA PRO A 63 5.56 19.71 12.69
C PRO A 63 6.00 19.77 11.22
N ASP A 64 6.86 18.83 10.79
CA ASP A 64 7.40 18.77 9.43
C ASP A 64 7.78 17.32 9.06
N TYR A 65 6.94 16.69 8.23
CA TYR A 65 7.13 15.34 7.69
C TYR A 65 8.25 15.26 6.66
N THR A 66 8.66 16.36 6.01
CA THR A 66 9.81 16.37 5.08
C THR A 66 11.15 16.16 5.80
N LYS A 67 11.21 16.57 7.07
CA LYS A 67 12.35 16.31 7.97
C LYS A 67 12.28 14.96 8.67
N LEU A 68 11.15 14.25 8.55
CA LEU A 68 10.99 12.95 9.16
C LEU A 68 11.70 11.88 8.33
N LYS A 69 12.31 10.91 9.01
CA LYS A 69 12.97 9.79 8.32
C LYS A 69 11.93 8.99 7.55
N ALA A 70 12.25 8.55 6.33
CA ALA A 70 11.38 7.67 5.57
C ALA A 70 11.08 6.36 6.33
N GLN A 71 12.12 5.76 6.91
CA GLN A 71 12.05 4.54 7.70
C GLN A 71 12.99 4.54 8.91
N CYS A 72 12.64 3.78 9.95
CA CYS A 72 13.51 3.54 11.09
C CYS A 72 14.45 2.36 10.84
N ARG A 73 15.77 2.59 10.98
CA ARG A 73 16.83 1.58 10.78
C ARG A 73 16.71 0.87 9.42
N LYS A 74 17.46 -0.22 9.24
CA LYS A 74 17.44 -1.00 7.99
C LYS A 74 16.23 -1.92 7.87
N ASN A 75 15.76 -2.49 8.99
CA ASN A 75 14.73 -3.54 9.00
C ASN A 75 13.36 -3.07 9.52
N PHE A 76 13.07 -1.77 9.48
CA PHE A 76 11.82 -1.22 10.03
C PHE A 76 11.63 -1.49 11.52
N ASP A 77 12.72 -1.49 12.28
CA ASP A 77 12.75 -1.74 13.72
C ASP A 77 12.29 -0.49 14.50
N CYS A 78 11.07 -0.05 14.24
CA CYS A 78 10.42 0.99 15.02
C CYS A 78 10.26 0.46 16.46
N LYS A 79 10.53 1.31 17.46
CA LYS A 79 10.24 0.94 18.85
C LYS A 79 8.75 0.58 18.95
N LYS A 80 8.45 -0.47 19.71
CA LYS A 80 7.06 -0.82 20.04
C LYS A 80 6.38 0.42 20.63
N ASP A 81 5.12 0.63 20.26
CA ASP A 81 4.26 1.75 20.67
C ASP A 81 4.60 3.13 20.10
N GLN A 82 5.71 3.28 19.36
CA GLN A 82 5.97 4.50 18.60
C GLN A 82 5.19 4.47 17.28
N ILE A 83 4.30 5.45 17.10
CA ILE A 83 3.44 5.58 15.92
C ILE A 83 3.93 6.65 14.94
N ASN A 84 4.73 7.62 15.40
CA ASN A 84 5.15 8.80 14.62
C ASN A 84 6.67 8.92 14.40
N CYS A 85 7.41 7.80 14.48
CA CYS A 85 8.88 7.82 14.42
C CYS A 85 9.48 7.93 13.00
N CYS A 86 8.72 7.56 11.96
CA CYS A 86 9.12 7.65 10.56
C CYS A 86 7.88 7.67 9.65
N CYS A 87 8.02 8.19 8.43
CA CYS A 87 6.90 8.34 7.50
C CYS A 87 6.19 7.02 7.24
N GLN A 88 6.95 5.95 7.04
CA GLN A 88 6.37 4.64 6.84
C GLN A 88 5.58 4.13 8.04
N ARG A 89 6.10 4.28 9.28
CA ARG A 89 5.36 3.84 10.47
C ARG A 89 4.00 4.52 10.55
N ILE A 90 3.96 5.81 10.25
CA ILE A 90 2.74 6.62 10.22
C ILE A 90 1.80 6.04 9.17
N LEU A 91 2.23 5.91 7.91
CA LEU A 91 1.41 5.36 6.83
C LEU A 91 0.83 3.97 7.14
N TYR A 92 1.58 3.10 7.82
CA TYR A 92 1.09 1.76 8.23
C TYR A 92 0.04 1.77 9.35
N THR A 93 -0.08 2.88 10.08
CA THR A 93 -1.05 3.05 11.17
C THR A 93 -2.23 3.93 10.80
N GLN A 94 -2.16 4.65 9.68
CA GLN A 94 -3.22 5.55 9.24
C GLN A 94 -4.36 4.80 8.56
N LEU A 95 -5.60 5.16 8.92
CA LEU A 95 -6.81 4.49 8.43
C LEU A 95 -6.98 4.65 6.91
N ASP A 96 -6.62 5.81 6.37
CA ASP A 96 -6.67 6.14 4.94
C ASP A 96 -5.92 5.12 4.06
N PHE A 97 -4.86 4.51 4.61
CA PHE A 97 -4.01 3.56 3.88
C PHE A 97 -4.32 2.11 4.24
N ILE A 98 -4.78 1.83 5.45
CA ILE A 98 -5.13 0.46 5.89
C ILE A 98 -6.46 0.00 5.25
N GLY A 99 -7.41 0.91 5.07
CA GLY A 99 -8.75 0.59 4.58
C GLY A 99 -8.86 0.29 3.09
N VAL A 100 -7.79 0.46 2.31
CA VAL A 100 -7.84 0.35 0.85
C VAL A 100 -7.99 -1.11 0.43
N GLU A 101 -9.05 -1.39 -0.34
CA GLU A 101 -9.28 -2.73 -0.88
C GLU A 101 -8.24 -3.08 -1.95
N SER A 102 -7.54 -4.21 -1.77
CA SER A 102 -6.53 -4.67 -2.73
C SER A 102 -7.15 -4.91 -4.11
N ILE A 103 -6.38 -4.64 -5.17
CA ILE A 103 -6.78 -4.89 -6.57
C ILE A 103 -7.28 -6.33 -6.76
N LEU A 104 -6.62 -7.31 -6.15
CA LEU A 104 -7.02 -8.72 -6.21
C LEU A 104 -8.45 -8.92 -5.67
N LYS A 105 -8.74 -8.36 -4.49
CA LYS A 105 -10.05 -8.47 -3.86
C LYS A 105 -11.13 -7.77 -4.68
N THR A 106 -10.86 -6.60 -5.23
CA THR A 106 -11.77 -5.88 -6.14
C THR A 106 -12.07 -6.70 -7.40
N LEU A 107 -11.04 -7.27 -8.04
CA LEU A 107 -11.19 -8.08 -9.25
C LEU A 107 -11.99 -9.37 -9.00
N CYS A 108 -11.72 -10.06 -7.89
CA CYS A 108 -12.46 -11.26 -7.51
C CYS A 108 -13.92 -10.93 -7.21
N LYS A 109 -14.19 -9.86 -6.44
CA LYS A 109 -15.55 -9.39 -6.15
C LYS A 109 -16.33 -9.08 -7.42
N ALA A 110 -15.72 -8.39 -8.39
CA ALA A 110 -16.34 -8.08 -9.68
C ALA A 110 -16.73 -9.34 -10.48
N ARG A 111 -16.09 -10.48 -10.20
CA ARG A 111 -16.42 -11.80 -10.78
C ARG A 111 -17.31 -12.65 -9.88
N GLY A 112 -17.78 -12.12 -8.76
CA GLY A 112 -18.63 -12.85 -7.80
C GLY A 112 -17.86 -13.77 -6.84
N TYR A 113 -16.54 -13.64 -6.72
CA TYR A 113 -15.72 -14.44 -5.81
C TYR A 113 -15.34 -13.66 -4.54
N GLN A 114 -15.39 -14.33 -3.39
CA GLN A 114 -14.87 -13.81 -2.13
C GLN A 114 -13.40 -14.23 -1.96
N VAL A 115 -12.54 -13.26 -1.60
CA VAL A 115 -11.13 -13.51 -1.28
C VAL A 115 -10.96 -13.59 0.23
N LEU A 116 -10.29 -14.63 0.69
CA LEU A 116 -9.97 -14.86 2.09
C LEU A 116 -8.44 -14.82 2.26
N PHE A 117 -7.96 -13.87 3.08
CA PHE A 117 -6.53 -13.73 3.37
C PHE A 117 -6.20 -14.54 4.62
N LEU A 118 -5.34 -15.53 4.48
CA LEU A 118 -4.86 -16.36 5.59
C LEU A 118 -3.65 -15.70 6.28
N PRO A 119 -3.50 -15.87 7.61
CA PRO A 119 -2.32 -15.43 8.33
C PRO A 119 -1.02 -16.00 7.74
N LYS A 120 0.03 -15.18 7.68
CA LYS A 120 1.35 -15.63 7.21
C LYS A 120 1.94 -16.64 8.20
N PHE A 121 2.60 -17.68 7.66
CA PHE A 121 3.26 -18.74 8.43
C PHE A 121 2.32 -19.63 9.27
N HIS A 122 1.04 -19.69 8.89
CA HIS A 122 0.04 -20.58 9.46
C HIS A 122 -0.48 -21.56 8.40
N CYS A 123 0.38 -22.47 7.94
CA CYS A 123 0.06 -23.41 6.87
C CYS A 123 -1.06 -24.39 7.26
N GLU A 124 -1.25 -24.64 8.56
CA GLU A 124 -2.34 -25.44 9.11
C GLU A 124 -3.74 -24.89 8.78
N LEU A 125 -3.84 -23.58 8.54
CA LEU A 125 -5.09 -22.91 8.16
C LEU A 125 -5.36 -22.95 6.65
N ASN A 126 -4.38 -23.37 5.84
CA ASN A 126 -4.52 -23.43 4.39
C ASN A 126 -4.94 -24.84 3.96
N PHE A 127 -6.24 -25.01 3.65
CA PHE A 127 -6.84 -26.31 3.32
C PHE A 127 -6.10 -27.07 2.19
N ILE A 128 -5.51 -26.36 1.22
CA ILE A 128 -4.79 -27.01 0.11
C ILE A 128 -3.57 -27.82 0.58
N GLU A 129 -2.96 -27.45 1.71
CA GLU A 129 -1.81 -28.17 2.26
C GLU A 129 -2.21 -29.58 2.74
N GLN A 130 -3.44 -29.74 3.26
CA GLN A 130 -3.98 -31.05 3.64
C GLN A 130 -4.22 -31.92 2.40
N CYS A 131 -4.79 -31.34 1.34
CA CYS A 131 -4.99 -32.04 0.07
C CYS A 131 -3.66 -32.52 -0.52
N TRP A 132 -2.62 -31.67 -0.51
CA TRP A 132 -1.29 -32.03 -0.99
C TRP A 132 -0.61 -33.08 -0.11
N GLY A 133 -0.77 -32.99 1.22
CA GLY A 133 -0.29 -34.02 2.14
C GLY A 133 -0.89 -35.39 1.81
N PHE A 134 -2.21 -35.46 1.68
CA PHE A 134 -2.91 -36.69 1.34
C PHE A 134 -2.52 -37.24 -0.04
N ALA A 135 -2.48 -36.39 -1.07
CA ALA A 135 -2.08 -36.79 -2.41
C ALA A 135 -0.67 -37.38 -2.46
N LYS A 136 0.27 -36.84 -1.67
CA LYS A 136 1.63 -37.37 -1.55
C LYS A 136 1.70 -38.69 -0.78
N CYS A 137 0.78 -38.96 0.15
CA CYS A 137 0.72 -40.25 0.85
C CYS A 137 0.20 -41.39 -0.04
N LEU A 138 -0.55 -41.07 -1.10
CA LEU A 138 -1.07 -42.05 -2.06
C LEU A 138 -0.05 -42.45 -3.14
N TYR A 139 1.04 -41.69 -3.28
CA TYR A 139 2.15 -41.94 -4.19
C TYR A 139 3.23 -42.80 -3.52
#